data_AF-K1S6I0-F1
#
_entry.id   AF-K1S6I0-F1
#
_cell.length_a   1.000
_cell.length_b   1.000
_cell.length_c   1.000
_cell.angle_alpha   90.00
_cell.angle_beta   90.00
_cell.angle_gamma   90.00
#
_symmetry.space_group_name_H-M   'P 1'
#
loop_
_entity.id
_entity.type
_entity.pdbx_description
1 polymer ?
#
loop_
_entity_poly.entity_id
_entity_poly.type
_entity_poly.pdbx_seq_one_letter_code
_entity_poly.pdbx_strand_id
1 'polypeptide(L)'
;MSNVWDKYKSTVRTHISVPESRTLITENQWKAKHFIKIDEQSGKYLWVNANCPSKKLYLWDEEVRHMTEQELAKYRADEKSKRIAQRKALLKRKEAKKQEELQLFKKEFKKEITQNIIQKTFSVPYKSEIIYDEIVIDTETTGLNPYDDELLQVSIIDGQGNTLFNSYIKPLYTDNWNKAMAVNNITPETVATAQN
;
A
#
# COMPACT_ATOMS: atom_id res chain seq x y z
N MET A 1 1.71 38.56 -42.25
CA MET A 1 1.11 39.03 -40.98
C MET A 1 1.93 38.44 -39.84
N SER A 2 2.37 39.23 -38.86
CA SER A 2 3.14 38.70 -37.72
C SER A 2 2.26 37.79 -36.87
N ASN A 3 2.77 36.63 -36.48
CA ASN A 3 2.07 35.70 -35.60
C ASN A 3 2.05 36.31 -34.18
N VAL A 4 0.90 36.29 -33.50
CA VAL A 4 0.75 36.81 -32.12
C VAL A 4 1.79 36.19 -31.18
N TRP A 5 2.20 34.96 -31.47
CA TRP A 5 3.21 34.21 -30.73
C TRP A 5 4.66 34.65 -30.93
N ASP A 6 4.97 35.45 -31.96
CA ASP A 6 6.32 35.95 -32.25
C ASP A 6 6.85 36.85 -31.12
N LYS A 7 5.94 37.48 -30.37
CA LYS A 7 6.26 38.32 -29.20
C LYS A 7 6.73 37.51 -27.98
N TYR A 8 6.55 36.19 -27.98
CA TYR A 8 6.81 35.34 -26.82
C TYR A 8 7.93 34.33 -27.10
N LYS A 9 9.04 34.41 -26.37
CA LYS A 9 10.16 33.47 -26.51
C LYS A 9 9.91 32.21 -25.66
N SER A 10 9.88 31.03 -26.28
CA SER A 10 9.65 29.73 -25.61
C SER A 10 10.87 29.19 -24.87
N THR A 11 12.04 29.78 -25.11
CA THR A 11 13.35 29.40 -24.54
C THR A 11 13.68 30.15 -23.25
N VAL A 12 12.97 31.23 -22.93
CA VAL A 12 13.17 32.06 -21.73
C VAL A 12 11.93 31.95 -20.84
N ARG A 13 12.06 32.19 -19.52
CA ARG A 13 10.92 32.29 -18.60
C ARG A 13 9.93 33.33 -19.15
N THR A 14 8.81 32.88 -19.71
CA THR A 14 7.86 33.75 -20.42
C THR A 14 7.15 34.67 -19.44
N HIS A 15 7.45 35.96 -19.49
CA HIS A 15 6.60 36.99 -18.90
C HIS A 15 5.57 37.41 -19.97
N ILE A 16 4.29 37.21 -19.68
CA ILE A 16 3.21 37.41 -20.65
C ILE A 16 2.37 38.60 -20.17
N SER A 17 2.43 39.71 -20.90
CA SER A 17 1.49 40.81 -20.72
C SER A 17 0.25 40.52 -21.56
N VAL A 18 -0.82 40.08 -20.92
CA VAL A 18 -2.12 39.84 -21.57
C VAL A 18 -2.89 41.15 -21.62
N PRO A 19 -3.28 41.65 -22.81
CA PRO A 19 -4.14 42.84 -22.90
C PRO A 19 -5.49 42.58 -22.22
N GLU A 20 -6.07 43.59 -21.56
CA GLU A 20 -7.35 43.44 -20.83
C GLU A 20 -8.51 42.96 -21.71
N SER A 21 -8.46 43.25 -23.01
CA SER A 21 -9.48 42.86 -23.98
C SER A 21 -9.33 41.42 -24.49
N ARG A 22 -8.33 40.65 -24.04
CA ARG A 22 -8.05 39.29 -24.55
C ARG A 22 -7.89 38.29 -23.42
N THR A 23 -8.20 37.03 -23.70
CA THR A 23 -8.00 35.94 -22.75
C THR A 23 -6.90 34.98 -23.22
N LEU A 24 -5.88 34.77 -22.39
CA LEU A 24 -4.88 33.71 -22.57
C LEU A 24 -4.90 32.74 -21.39
N ILE A 25 -5.35 31.52 -21.63
CA ILE A 25 -5.40 30.46 -20.62
C ILE A 25 -4.97 29.12 -21.23
N THR A 26 -4.76 28.11 -20.37
CA THR A 26 -4.32 26.79 -20.81
C THR A 26 -5.43 26.01 -21.53
N GLU A 27 -5.03 25.05 -22.36
CA GLU A 27 -5.95 24.15 -23.05
C GLU A 27 -6.95 23.47 -22.08
N ASN A 28 -6.50 23.05 -20.90
CA ASN A 28 -7.39 22.44 -19.91
C ASN A 28 -8.42 23.43 -19.34
N GLN A 29 -8.03 24.70 -19.15
CA GLN A 29 -8.96 25.73 -18.68
C GLN A 29 -9.99 26.08 -19.77
N TRP A 30 -9.59 26.09 -21.05
CA TRP A 30 -10.53 26.20 -22.17
C TRP A 30 -11.46 24.99 -22.27
N LYS A 31 -10.93 23.77 -22.14
CA LYS A 31 -11.74 22.53 -22.11
C LYS A 31 -12.77 22.55 -20.98
N ALA A 32 -12.41 23.05 -19.80
CA ALA A 32 -13.33 23.23 -18.68
C ALA A 32 -14.45 24.24 -18.97
N LYS A 33 -14.20 25.22 -19.86
CA LYS A 33 -15.20 26.14 -20.42
C LYS A 33 -15.92 25.58 -21.65
N HIS A 34 -15.68 24.32 -22.02
CA HIS A 34 -16.21 23.65 -23.21
C HIS A 34 -15.74 24.24 -24.55
N PHE A 35 -14.48 24.68 -24.59
CA PHE A 35 -13.79 25.12 -25.80
C PHE A 35 -12.68 24.14 -26.18
N ILE A 36 -12.43 24.00 -27.48
CA ILE A 36 -11.35 23.19 -28.06
C ILE A 36 -10.58 24.02 -29.10
N LYS A 37 -9.31 23.69 -29.31
CA LYS A 37 -8.48 24.36 -30.32
C LYS A 37 -9.07 24.19 -31.72
N ILE A 38 -8.96 25.24 -32.54
CA ILE A 38 -9.47 25.24 -33.91
C ILE A 38 -8.58 24.38 -34.81
N ASP A 39 -7.27 24.56 -34.72
CA ASP A 39 -6.26 23.85 -35.52
C ASP A 39 -5.19 23.22 -34.62
N GLU A 40 -4.45 22.25 -35.17
CA GLU A 40 -3.31 21.66 -34.46
C GLU A 40 -2.17 22.64 -34.24
N GLN A 41 -2.02 23.64 -35.12
CA GLN A 41 -0.99 24.67 -35.02
C GLN A 41 -1.36 25.78 -34.02
N SER A 42 -2.58 25.75 -33.48
CA SER A 42 -3.06 26.72 -32.49
C SER A 42 -2.34 26.58 -31.15
N GLY A 43 -1.97 27.73 -30.59
CA GLY A 43 -1.40 27.83 -29.25
C GLY A 43 0.11 27.64 -29.18
N LYS A 44 0.64 27.82 -27.96
CA LYS A 44 2.08 27.70 -27.69
C LYS A 44 2.34 27.05 -26.33
N TYR A 45 3.36 26.20 -26.29
CA TYR A 45 3.84 25.62 -25.04
C TYR A 45 4.68 26.63 -24.25
N LEU A 46 4.18 27.03 -23.09
CA LEU A 46 4.79 28.02 -22.21
C LEU A 46 4.97 27.45 -20.80
N TRP A 47 5.92 27.99 -20.04
CA TRP A 47 6.14 27.62 -18.65
C TRP A 47 5.01 28.13 -17.75
N VAL A 48 4.51 27.30 -16.83
CA VAL A 48 3.33 27.62 -16.00
C VAL A 48 3.59 28.73 -14.99
N ASN A 49 4.76 28.73 -14.35
CA ASN A 49 5.23 29.80 -13.47
C ASN A 49 6.77 29.72 -13.31
N ALA A 50 7.36 30.68 -12.60
CA ALA A 50 8.81 30.79 -12.42
C ALA A 50 9.46 29.58 -11.71
N ASN A 51 8.68 28.79 -10.96
CA ASN A 51 9.16 27.72 -10.09
C ASN A 51 8.72 26.31 -10.54
N CYS A 52 7.99 26.18 -11.65
CA CYS A 52 7.44 24.90 -12.12
C CYS A 52 8.12 24.46 -13.42
N PRO A 53 8.78 23.29 -13.47
CA PRO A 53 9.48 22.81 -14.66
C PRO A 53 8.55 22.22 -15.73
N SER A 54 7.24 22.40 -15.62
CA SER A 54 6.29 21.90 -16.62
C SER A 54 5.88 22.99 -17.60
N LYS A 55 5.89 22.67 -18.90
CA LYS A 55 5.27 23.48 -19.93
C LYS A 55 3.81 23.03 -20.13
N LYS A 56 2.92 23.97 -20.41
CA LYS A 56 1.52 23.72 -20.78
C LYS A 56 1.21 24.45 -22.08
N LEU A 57 0.25 23.91 -22.83
CA LEU A 57 -0.26 24.56 -24.04
C LEU A 57 -1.20 25.69 -23.63
N TYR A 58 -0.87 26.92 -24.02
CA TYR A 58 -1.69 28.11 -23.86
C TYR A 58 -2.32 28.46 -25.21
N LEU A 59 -3.57 28.90 -25.16
CA LEU A 59 -4.37 29.28 -26.34
C LEU A 59 -5.01 30.64 -26.07
N TRP A 60 -5.03 31.49 -27.10
CA TRP A 60 -5.84 32.69 -27.12
C TRP A 60 -7.32 32.36 -27.36
N ASP A 61 -8.19 33.30 -27.00
CA ASP A 61 -9.63 33.26 -27.29
C ASP A 61 -9.95 33.10 -28.79
N GLU A 62 -9.14 33.70 -29.66
CA GLU A 62 -9.27 33.56 -31.13
C GLU A 62 -8.86 32.18 -31.68
N GLU A 63 -8.11 31.40 -30.90
CA GLU A 63 -7.55 30.09 -31.31
C GLU A 63 -8.43 28.92 -30.89
N VAL A 64 -9.59 29.20 -30.30
CA VAL A 64 -10.52 28.20 -29.76
C VAL A 64 -11.93 28.38 -30.28
N ARG A 65 -12.65 27.26 -30.40
CA ARG A 65 -14.07 27.20 -30.74
C ARG A 65 -14.85 26.44 -29.67
N HIS A 66 -16.15 26.66 -29.62
CA HIS A 66 -17.03 25.81 -28.81
C HIS A 66 -16.95 24.34 -29.26
N MET A 67 -17.02 23.43 -28.30
CA MET A 67 -17.17 22.01 -28.56
C MET A 67 -18.51 21.73 -29.25
N THR A 68 -18.53 20.79 -30.18
CA THR A 68 -19.78 20.25 -30.72
C THR A 68 -20.50 19.42 -29.66
N GLU A 69 -21.78 19.12 -29.86
CA GLU A 69 -22.54 18.28 -28.91
C GLU A 69 -21.91 16.90 -28.68
N GLN A 70 -21.35 16.30 -29.74
CA GLN A 70 -20.65 15.02 -29.66
C GLN A 70 -19.36 15.11 -28.84
N GLU A 71 -18.55 16.16 -29.07
CA GLU A 71 -17.32 16.42 -28.31
C GLU A 71 -17.65 16.70 -26.82
N LEU A 72 -18.71 17.46 -26.57
CA LEU A 72 -19.17 17.78 -25.22
C LEU A 72 -19.70 16.53 -24.48
N ALA A 73 -20.45 15.66 -25.17
CA ALA A 73 -20.93 14.40 -24.60
C ALA A 73 -19.75 13.49 -24.22
N LYS A 74 -18.74 13.39 -25.10
CA LYS A 74 -17.50 12.66 -24.82
C LYS A 74 -16.76 13.24 -23.62
N TYR A 75 -16.57 14.56 -23.56
CA TYR A 75 -15.93 15.23 -22.43
C TYR A 75 -16.65 14.94 -21.11
N ARG A 76 -17.99 15.04 -21.08
CA ARG A 76 -18.79 14.74 -19.89
C ARG A 76 -18.68 13.27 -19.46
N ALA A 77 -18.66 12.34 -20.42
CA ALA A 77 -18.49 10.92 -20.15
C ALA A 77 -17.09 10.63 -19.54
N ASP A 78 -16.04 11.22 -20.11
CA ASP A 78 -14.67 11.10 -19.61
C ASP A 78 -14.53 11.68 -18.21
N GLU A 79 -15.08 12.87 -17.94
CA GLU A 79 -15.07 13.48 -16.62
C GLU A 79 -15.84 12.66 -15.58
N LYS A 80 -16.99 12.08 -15.96
CA LYS A 80 -17.74 11.15 -15.09
C LYS A 80 -16.89 9.91 -14.78
N SER A 81 -16.25 9.32 -15.78
CA SER A 81 -15.38 8.15 -15.62
C SER A 81 -14.20 8.45 -14.67
N LYS A 82 -13.52 9.59 -14.86
CA LYS A 82 -12.44 10.05 -13.98
C LYS A 82 -12.90 10.22 -12.54
N ARG A 83 -14.07 10.84 -12.31
CA ARG A 83 -14.64 11.01 -10.95
C ARG A 83 -14.92 9.66 -10.28
N ILE A 84 -15.48 8.70 -11.02
CA ILE A 84 -15.74 7.35 -10.51
C ILE A 84 -14.41 6.65 -10.16
N ALA A 85 -13.42 6.72 -11.05
CA ALA A 85 -12.09 6.14 -10.82
C ALA A 85 -11.40 6.74 -9.59
N GLN A 86 -11.44 8.07 -9.44
CA GLN A 86 -10.89 8.77 -8.28
C GLN A 86 -11.58 8.36 -6.98
N ARG A 87 -12.92 8.29 -6.97
CA ARG A 87 -13.69 7.84 -5.79
C ARG A 87 -13.36 6.40 -5.42
N LYS A 88 -13.25 5.50 -6.40
CA LYS A 88 -12.86 4.10 -6.18
C LYS A 88 -11.44 3.99 -5.63
N ALA A 89 -10.49 4.76 -6.17
CA ALA A 89 -9.12 4.80 -5.68
C ALA A 89 -9.04 5.33 -4.25
N LEU A 90 -9.81 6.37 -3.91
CA LEU A 90 -9.87 6.92 -2.56
C LEU A 90 -10.43 5.90 -1.56
N LEU A 91 -11.52 5.22 -1.91
CA LEU A 91 -12.10 4.16 -1.07
C LEU A 91 -11.11 3.02 -0.84
N LYS A 92 -10.45 2.54 -1.90
CA LYS A 92 -9.43 1.50 -1.79
C LYS A 92 -8.27 1.91 -0.88
N ARG A 93 -7.83 3.17 -0.94
CA ARG A 93 -6.79 3.70 -0.03
C ARG A 93 -7.26 3.74 1.43
N LYS A 94 -8.50 4.15 1.67
CA LYS A 94 -9.08 4.16 3.03
C LYS A 94 -9.20 2.74 3.59
N GLU A 95 -9.64 1.79 2.79
CA GLU A 95 -9.72 0.38 3.16
C GLU A 95 -8.35 -0.20 3.48
N ALA A 96 -7.35 0.04 2.62
CA ALA A 96 -5.98 -0.41 2.85
C ALA A 96 -5.39 0.15 4.14
N LYS A 97 -5.60 1.46 4.40
CA LYS A 97 -5.14 2.10 5.64
C LYS A 97 -5.82 1.48 6.87
N LYS A 98 -7.14 1.26 6.82
CA LYS A 98 -7.88 0.62 7.91
C LYS A 98 -7.41 -0.82 8.14
N GLN A 99 -7.08 -1.55 7.07
CA GLN A 99 -6.51 -2.90 7.18
C GLN A 99 -5.13 -2.87 7.82
N GLU A 100 -4.27 -1.93 7.43
CA GLU A 100 -2.93 -1.75 8.03
C GLU A 100 -3.02 -1.40 9.52
N GLU A 101 -3.88 -0.46 9.89
CA GLU A 101 -4.14 -0.11 11.30
C GLU A 101 -4.66 -1.32 12.10
N LEU A 102 -5.57 -2.10 11.52
CA LEU A 102 -6.08 -3.32 12.16
C LEU A 102 -4.99 -4.38 12.34
N GLN A 103 -4.09 -4.55 11.35
CA GLN A 103 -2.99 -5.49 11.44
C GLN A 103 -2.00 -5.08 12.52
N LEU A 104 -1.68 -3.79 12.62
CA LEU A 104 -0.81 -3.27 13.67
C LEU A 104 -1.42 -3.49 15.06
N PHE A 105 -2.70 -3.18 15.22
CA PHE A 105 -3.42 -3.41 16.47
C PHE A 105 -3.42 -4.88 16.89
N LYS A 106 -3.70 -5.80 15.95
CA LYS A 106 -3.64 -7.25 16.21
C LYS A 106 -2.24 -7.69 16.67
N LYS A 107 -1.20 -7.14 16.04
CA LYS A 107 0.19 -7.44 16.40
C LYS A 107 0.54 -6.96 17.81
N GLU A 108 0.15 -5.73 18.16
CA GLU A 108 0.37 -5.18 19.50
C GLU A 108 -0.38 -5.98 20.56
N PHE A 109 -1.65 -6.30 20.31
CA PHE A 109 -2.47 -7.09 21.22
C PHE A 109 -1.91 -8.51 21.44
N LYS A 110 -1.45 -9.17 20.36
CA LYS A 110 -0.77 -10.48 20.46
C LYS A 110 0.46 -10.38 21.35
N LYS A 111 1.29 -9.35 21.15
CA LYS A 111 2.50 -9.11 21.95
C LYS A 111 2.17 -8.92 23.43
N GLU A 112 1.14 -8.12 23.75
CA GLU A 112 0.71 -7.88 25.13
C GLU A 112 0.22 -9.18 25.81
N ILE A 113 -0.63 -9.96 25.13
CA ILE A 113 -1.10 -11.24 25.66
C ILE A 113 0.07 -12.19 25.92
N THR A 114 0.98 -12.36 24.96
CA THR A 114 2.15 -13.23 25.11
C THR A 114 3.01 -12.80 26.28
N GLN A 115 3.27 -11.49 26.45
CA GLN A 115 4.03 -10.97 27.59
C GLN A 115 3.33 -11.25 28.92
N ASN A 116 2.00 -11.05 28.99
CA ASN A 116 1.22 -11.33 30.18
C ASN A 116 1.23 -12.82 30.55
N ILE A 117 1.16 -13.72 29.56
CA ILE A 117 1.26 -15.17 29.77
C ILE A 117 2.66 -15.50 30.30
N ILE A 118 3.73 -15.05 29.64
CA ILE A 118 5.12 -15.29 30.08
C ILE A 118 5.30 -14.80 31.52
N GLN A 119 4.89 -13.58 31.82
CA GLN A 119 4.99 -13.05 33.17
C GLN A 119 4.24 -13.94 34.15
N LYS A 120 2.97 -14.27 33.91
CA LYS A 120 2.19 -15.12 34.83
C LYS A 120 2.79 -16.52 35.01
N THR A 121 3.26 -17.15 33.94
CA THR A 121 3.80 -18.50 33.95
C THR A 121 5.16 -18.58 34.65
N PHE A 122 6.02 -17.58 34.45
CA PHE A 122 7.41 -17.59 34.95
C PHE A 122 7.66 -16.66 36.15
N SER A 123 6.64 -15.99 36.70
CA SER A 123 6.79 -15.11 37.88
C SER A 123 7.16 -15.85 39.16
N VAL A 124 6.87 -17.15 39.23
CA VAL A 124 7.21 -17.98 40.39
C VAL A 124 8.50 -18.73 40.06
N PRO A 125 9.58 -18.61 40.86
CA PRO A 125 10.75 -19.44 40.67
C PRO A 125 10.36 -20.90 40.88
N TYR A 126 10.28 -21.65 39.77
CA TYR A 126 10.02 -23.08 39.81
C TYR A 126 11.25 -23.77 40.41
N LYS A 127 11.09 -24.30 41.62
CA LYS A 127 12.14 -25.05 42.30
C LYS A 127 11.87 -26.53 42.10
N SER A 128 12.49 -27.13 41.08
CA SER A 128 12.50 -28.58 40.95
C SER A 128 13.40 -29.17 42.04
N GLU A 129 12.96 -30.28 42.62
CA GLU A 129 13.83 -31.11 43.47
C GLU A 129 14.88 -31.85 42.65
N ILE A 130 14.63 -32.00 41.35
CA ILE A 130 15.52 -32.61 40.37
C ILE A 130 16.40 -31.51 39.76
N ILE A 131 17.71 -31.66 39.88
CA ILE A 131 18.70 -30.85 39.16
C ILE A 131 19.10 -31.66 37.93
N TYR A 132 18.86 -31.08 36.75
CA TYR A 132 19.30 -31.65 35.48
C TYR A 132 20.66 -31.04 35.12
N ASP A 133 21.66 -31.87 34.88
CA ASP A 133 22.99 -31.43 34.45
C ASP A 133 22.98 -30.93 33.00
N GLU A 134 22.11 -31.51 32.16
CA GLU A 134 21.92 -31.15 30.76
C GLU A 134 20.45 -31.34 30.38
N ILE A 135 19.94 -30.43 29.55
CA ILE A 135 18.62 -30.51 28.92
C ILE A 135 18.81 -30.26 27.43
N VAL A 136 18.27 -31.15 26.59
CA VAL A 136 18.23 -30.98 25.14
C VAL A 136 16.80 -30.66 24.75
N ILE A 137 16.63 -29.59 23.97
CA ILE A 137 15.33 -29.13 23.47
C ILE A 137 15.39 -29.11 21.95
N ASP A 138 14.35 -29.68 21.34
CA ASP A 138 14.11 -29.59 19.91
C ASP A 138 12.68 -29.13 19.63
N THR A 139 12.48 -28.40 18.54
CA THR A 139 11.19 -27.80 18.21
C THR A 139 10.90 -27.88 16.72
N GLU A 140 9.67 -28.24 16.41
CA GLU A 140 9.12 -28.11 15.07
C GLU A 140 8.16 -26.93 15.02
N THR A 141 8.20 -26.17 13.94
CA THR A 141 7.46 -24.91 13.80
C THR A 141 6.76 -24.81 12.45
N THR A 142 5.83 -23.86 12.33
CA THR A 142 5.19 -23.53 11.04
C THR A 142 6.15 -22.83 10.06
N GLY A 143 7.33 -22.41 10.52
CA GLY A 143 8.36 -21.73 9.73
C GLY A 143 9.53 -21.23 10.59
N LEU A 144 10.41 -20.39 10.02
CA LEU A 144 11.65 -19.95 10.66
C LEU A 144 11.60 -18.53 11.24
N ASN A 145 10.44 -17.86 11.23
CA ASN A 145 10.28 -16.51 11.77
C ASN A 145 9.87 -16.57 13.25
N PRO A 146 10.75 -16.20 14.20
CA PRO A 146 10.48 -16.33 15.63
C PRO A 146 9.37 -15.39 16.15
N TYR A 147 8.91 -14.43 15.35
CA TYR A 147 7.84 -13.51 15.74
C TYR A 147 6.45 -13.93 15.25
N ASP A 148 6.39 -14.62 14.12
CA ASP A 148 5.14 -14.90 13.42
C ASP A 148 4.82 -16.40 13.37
N ASP A 149 5.83 -17.27 13.23
CA ASP A 149 5.64 -18.71 13.15
C ASP A 149 5.38 -19.32 14.53
N GLU A 150 4.56 -20.36 14.55
CA GLU A 150 4.04 -21.01 15.75
C GLU A 150 4.70 -22.39 15.94
N LEU A 151 4.73 -22.86 17.19
CA LEU A 151 5.20 -24.21 17.51
C LEU A 151 4.19 -25.25 17.04
N LEU A 152 4.70 -26.35 16.49
CA LEU A 152 3.96 -27.54 16.10
C LEU A 152 4.28 -28.73 17.01
N GLN A 153 5.53 -28.82 17.49
CA GLN A 153 5.97 -29.83 18.45
C GLN A 153 7.08 -29.26 19.32
N VAL A 154 7.12 -29.70 20.58
CA VAL A 154 8.27 -29.51 21.46
C VAL A 154 8.68 -30.87 22.01
N SER A 155 9.97 -31.17 21.94
CA SER A 155 10.59 -32.38 22.50
C SER A 155 11.72 -31.98 23.44
N ILE A 156 11.70 -32.52 24.65
CA ILE A 156 12.66 -32.20 25.71
C ILE A 156 13.11 -33.51 26.36
N ILE A 157 14.42 -33.71 26.42
CA ILE A 157 15.05 -34.83 27.11
C ILE A 157 16.10 -34.32 28.11
N ASP A 158 16.42 -35.11 29.13
CA ASP A 158 17.59 -34.88 29.97
C ASP A 158 18.88 -35.44 29.34
N GLY A 159 20.03 -35.14 29.94
CA GLY A 159 21.34 -35.64 29.51
C GLY A 159 21.52 -37.17 29.61
N GLN A 160 20.61 -37.88 30.29
CA GLN A 160 20.59 -39.35 30.30
C GLN A 160 19.70 -39.94 29.19
N GLY A 161 19.00 -39.09 28.44
CA GLY A 161 18.09 -39.50 27.36
C GLY A 161 16.67 -39.80 27.82
N ASN A 162 16.28 -39.47 29.06
CA ASN A 162 14.90 -39.63 29.50
C ASN A 162 14.03 -38.50 28.93
N THR A 163 12.84 -38.86 28.44
CA THR A 163 11.87 -37.88 27.93
C THR A 163 11.22 -37.09 29.06
N LEU A 164 11.44 -35.78 29.07
CA LEU A 164 10.81 -34.84 30.00
C LEU A 164 9.50 -34.27 29.42
N PHE A 165 9.47 -34.03 28.10
CA PHE A 165 8.29 -33.55 27.39
C PHE A 165 8.35 -33.99 25.93
N ASN A 166 7.24 -34.43 25.36
CA ASN A 166 7.16 -34.69 23.92
C ASN A 166 5.70 -34.61 23.47
N SER A 167 5.28 -33.44 22.99
CA SER A 167 3.90 -33.21 22.60
C SER A 167 3.80 -32.32 21.37
N TYR A 168 2.78 -32.60 20.58
CA TYR A 168 2.30 -31.69 19.55
C TYR A 168 1.54 -30.51 20.17
N ILE A 169 1.59 -29.38 19.48
CA ILE A 169 0.91 -28.13 19.82
C ILE A 169 0.10 -27.71 18.60
N LYS A 170 -1.16 -27.32 18.82
CA LYS A 170 -1.97 -26.81 17.72
C LYS A 170 -1.64 -25.32 17.50
N PRO A 171 -1.35 -24.89 16.26
CA PRO A 171 -1.16 -23.46 16.00
C PRO A 171 -2.49 -22.72 16.14
N LEU A 172 -2.46 -21.47 16.64
CA LEU A 172 -3.66 -20.66 16.89
C LEU A 172 -4.07 -19.83 15.68
N TYR A 173 -3.11 -19.40 14.86
CA TYR A 173 -3.33 -18.42 13.80
C TYR A 173 -2.88 -18.88 12.41
N THR A 174 -2.09 -19.96 12.35
CA THR A 174 -1.49 -20.47 11.12
C THR A 174 -2.21 -21.73 10.68
N ASP A 175 -2.98 -21.62 9.59
CA ASP A 175 -3.78 -22.74 9.06
C ASP A 175 -3.02 -23.57 8.01
N ASN A 176 -1.85 -23.12 7.55
CA ASN A 176 -1.00 -23.83 6.60
C ASN A 176 0.48 -23.48 6.74
N TRP A 177 1.36 -24.46 6.54
CA TRP A 177 2.82 -24.31 6.64
C TRP A 177 3.55 -25.21 5.64
N ASN A 178 3.12 -25.20 4.37
CA ASN A 178 3.58 -26.15 3.34
C ASN A 178 5.11 -26.30 3.23
N LYS A 179 5.87 -25.22 3.43
CA LYS A 179 7.34 -25.27 3.38
C LYS A 179 7.95 -25.99 4.57
N ALA A 180 7.47 -25.71 5.79
CA ALA A 180 7.93 -26.39 6.98
C ALA A 180 7.45 -27.85 7.01
N MET A 181 6.20 -28.08 6.60
CA MET A 181 5.61 -29.42 6.46
C MET A 181 6.40 -30.31 5.50
N ALA A 182 6.96 -29.75 4.42
CA ALA A 182 7.82 -30.50 3.50
C ALA A 182 9.15 -30.97 4.13
N VAL A 183 9.55 -30.37 5.26
CA VAL A 183 10.77 -30.73 6.01
C VAL A 183 10.43 -31.66 7.17
N ASN A 184 9.49 -31.25 8.02
CA ASN A 184 9.17 -31.97 9.27
C ASN A 184 8.02 -32.98 9.17
N ASN A 185 7.28 -32.99 8.06
CA ASN A 185 6.16 -33.89 7.79
C ASN A 185 4.98 -33.80 8.77
N ILE A 186 4.90 -32.71 9.56
CA ILE A 186 3.76 -32.47 10.45
C ILE A 186 2.66 -31.75 9.66
N THR A 187 1.48 -32.36 9.54
CA THR A 187 0.36 -31.77 8.80
C THR A 187 -0.65 -31.09 9.73
N PRO A 188 -1.56 -30.24 9.20
CA PRO A 188 -2.65 -29.68 9.99
C PRO A 188 -3.49 -30.74 10.71
N GLU A 189 -3.70 -31.90 10.09
CA GLU A 189 -4.41 -33.03 10.68
C GLU A 189 -3.66 -33.65 11.85
N THR A 190 -2.32 -33.73 11.77
CA THR A 190 -1.46 -34.24 12.86
C THR A 190 -1.70 -33.50 14.18
N VAL A 191 -1.89 -32.18 14.10
CA VAL A 191 -2.04 -31.31 15.27
C VAL A 191 -3.48 -30.86 15.53
N ALA A 192 -4.45 -31.32 14.74
CA ALA A 192 -5.83 -30.83 14.80
C ALA A 192 -6.49 -30.99 16.19
N THR A 193 -6.13 -32.07 16.90
CA THR A 193 -6.62 -32.45 18.23
C THR A 193 -5.60 -32.19 19.34
N ALA A 194 -4.43 -31.60 19.03
CA ALA A 194 -3.43 -31.26 20.02
C ALA A 194 -3.92 -30.14 20.95
N GLN A 195 -3.34 -30.05 22.15
CA GLN A 195 -3.68 -29.01 23.13
C GLN A 195 -3.02 -27.66 22.76
N ASN A 196 -3.65 -26.58 23.21
CA ASN A 196 -3.18 -25.19 23.12
C ASN A 196 -2.83 -24.64 24.50
#